data_AF-A0A7J9BMI5-F1
#
_entry.id   AF-A0A7J9BMI5-F1
#
_cell.length_a   1.000
_cell.length_b   1.000
_cell.length_c   1.000
_cell.angle_alpha   90.00
_cell.angle_beta   90.00
_cell.angle_gamma   90.00
#
_symmetry.space_group_name_H-M   'P 1'
#
loop_
_entity.id
_entity.type
_entity.pdbx_description
1 polymer ?
#
loop_
_entity_poly.entity_id
_entity_poly.type
_entity_poly.pdbx_seq_one_letter_code
_entity_poly.pdbx_strand_id
1 'polypeptide(L)'
;VESILDKENFTLEELLDEEEIIQECKALNSRLINFLRDRAQVEQLLRYVVEEPPEDADSKRVFKFPFIACEIFTCEIDVILKTLVEEEELMNLLFSFLEPNRPHSALLAGYFSKVVVCLMLRKTVPIMNYVQVHQDVFRQMVDLIGITSIMEVLVRLVGGDDHVYPNFLDVMQWLADSNLLEMIVDKLSPSCPPEVHANAAETLCTITRNSPSALATKLSSPSFVARIFGHALEDSHSKSGLIHSLSVCISLLDPKRSAIVSPLMHSFRHQHMYEPSIPVNSETINAMLPKLGDLLMLLNVSSDEKILPTTYGELRPPLGKHRLKIVEFIAVLLRIGNEAAQKELVNTGTIQRVIDLFFEYPYNNALHHHVGSIILSCLESKNDAIVDHLLQECDLIGKFLQTDKNPVLSGDSNQPTLPAAGKCAPRVGNIGHITRISNKILQLGSSNSRIQASIQENSEWNEWQTNILQERNAVENVYRWACGRPTAFQDRTRDSDEDDLHDRDYDVAALANNLSQAFSYKIYGNDDNEE
;
A
#
# COMPACT_ATOMS: atom_id res chain seq x y z
N VAL A 1 -41.42 11.93 15.79
CA VAL A 1 -41.80 10.74 14.96
C VAL A 1 -43.23 10.27 15.23
N GLU A 2 -43.57 9.75 16.43
CA GLU A 2 -44.94 9.23 16.71
C GLU A 2 -46.04 10.26 16.43
N SER A 3 -45.82 11.52 16.79
CA SER A 3 -46.76 12.63 16.52
C SER A 3 -47.04 12.87 15.04
N ILE A 4 -46.09 12.55 14.16
CA ILE A 4 -46.27 12.63 12.70
C ILE A 4 -47.03 11.41 12.19
N LEU A 5 -46.68 10.22 12.70
CA LEU A 5 -47.37 8.97 12.36
C LEU A 5 -48.83 8.94 12.81
N ASP A 6 -49.22 9.79 13.77
CA ASP A 6 -50.60 9.97 14.24
C ASP A 6 -51.43 10.91 13.34
N LYS A 7 -50.80 11.63 12.40
CA LYS A 7 -51.52 12.46 11.43
C LYS A 7 -52.22 11.57 10.39
N GLU A 8 -53.42 11.97 9.96
CA GLU A 8 -54.16 11.27 8.90
C GLU A 8 -53.43 11.26 7.55
N ASN A 9 -52.69 12.33 7.24
CA ASN A 9 -51.84 12.44 6.05
C ASN A 9 -50.51 13.08 6.47
N PHE A 10 -49.40 12.38 6.22
CA PHE A 10 -48.04 12.90 6.35
C PHE A 10 -47.20 12.44 5.15
N THR A 11 -46.09 13.13 4.89
CA THR A 11 -45.17 12.76 3.79
C THR A 11 -43.91 12.12 4.34
N LEU A 12 -43.15 11.46 3.46
CA LEU A 12 -41.83 10.94 3.80
C LEU A 12 -40.91 12.07 4.29
N GLU A 13 -40.94 13.22 3.62
CA GLU A 13 -40.11 14.38 3.93
C GLU A 13 -40.38 14.92 5.33
N GLU A 14 -41.63 14.89 5.80
CA GLU A 14 -41.95 15.26 7.20
C GLU A 14 -41.24 14.34 8.19
N LEU A 15 -41.18 13.03 7.90
CA LEU A 15 -40.46 12.07 8.74
C LEU A 15 -38.94 12.26 8.63
N LEU A 16 -38.41 12.45 7.42
CA LEU A 16 -36.97 12.69 7.21
C LEU A 16 -36.50 13.99 7.86
N ASP A 17 -37.40 14.93 8.17
CA ASP A 17 -37.02 16.16 8.87
C ASP A 17 -36.88 15.97 10.40
N GLU A 18 -37.34 14.85 10.95
CA GLU A 18 -37.23 14.56 12.39
C GLU A 18 -35.81 14.16 12.80
N GLU A 19 -35.30 14.73 13.89
CA GLU A 19 -33.94 14.46 14.38
C GLU A 19 -33.74 13.01 14.86
N GLU A 20 -34.79 12.40 15.41
CA GLU A 20 -34.75 11.06 16.01
C GLU A 20 -35.07 9.93 15.01
N ILE A 21 -35.33 10.23 13.72
CA ILE A 21 -35.77 9.19 12.76
C ILE A 21 -34.80 8.01 12.67
N ILE A 22 -33.49 8.27 12.63
CA ILE A 22 -32.47 7.21 12.57
C ILE A 22 -32.47 6.39 13.86
N GLN A 23 -32.68 7.04 15.02
CA GLN A 23 -32.73 6.34 16.30
C GLN A 23 -33.97 5.45 16.40
N GLU A 24 -35.13 5.93 15.96
CA GLU A 24 -36.37 5.16 15.88
C GLU A 24 -36.26 3.97 14.90
N CYS A 25 -35.59 4.15 13.76
CA CYS A 25 -35.24 3.05 12.86
C CYS A 25 -34.37 1.99 13.57
N LYS A 26 -33.32 2.41 14.27
CA LYS A 26 -32.44 1.49 15.04
C LYS A 26 -33.15 0.84 16.22
N ALA A 27 -34.12 1.52 16.82
CA ALA A 27 -34.98 0.98 17.87
C ALA A 27 -36.07 0.02 17.33
N LEU A 28 -36.10 -0.22 16.02
CA LEU A 28 -37.06 -1.08 15.33
C LEU A 28 -38.52 -0.67 15.56
N ASN A 29 -38.79 0.64 15.53
CA ASN A 29 -40.16 1.15 15.63
C ASN A 29 -41.04 0.55 14.53
N SER A 30 -42.03 -0.25 14.94
CA SER A 30 -42.84 -1.05 14.02
C SER A 30 -43.73 -0.21 13.10
N ARG A 31 -44.29 0.90 13.59
CA ARG A 31 -45.13 1.79 12.77
C ARG A 31 -44.29 2.48 11.70
N LEU A 32 -43.13 3.01 12.08
CA LEU A 32 -42.19 3.64 11.17
C LEU A 32 -41.67 2.65 10.11
N ILE A 33 -41.25 1.44 10.53
CA ILE A 33 -40.77 0.42 9.60
C ILE A 33 -41.87 -0.02 8.64
N ASN A 34 -43.11 -0.19 9.12
CA ASN A 34 -44.24 -0.57 8.26
C ASN A 34 -44.55 0.49 7.20
N PHE A 35 -44.32 1.77 7.47
CA PHE A 35 -44.41 2.82 6.47
C PHE A 35 -43.21 2.81 5.51
N LEU A 36 -41.98 2.79 6.05
CA LEU A 36 -40.75 2.87 5.25
C LEU A 36 -40.53 1.66 4.32
N ARG A 37 -41.08 0.49 4.64
CA ARG A 37 -40.94 -0.72 3.81
C ARG A 37 -41.77 -0.69 2.52
N ASP A 38 -42.70 0.26 2.37
CA ASP A 38 -43.54 0.35 1.19
C ASP A 38 -42.71 0.72 -0.05
N ARG A 39 -43.00 0.08 -1.18
CA ARG A 39 -42.24 0.25 -2.44
C ARG A 39 -42.00 1.71 -2.80
N ALA A 40 -43.02 2.56 -2.69
CA ALA A 40 -42.91 3.99 -3.01
C ALA A 40 -41.94 4.74 -2.09
N GLN A 41 -41.87 4.37 -0.81
CA GLN A 41 -40.95 5.01 0.15
C GLN A 41 -39.52 4.55 -0.12
N VAL A 42 -39.32 3.26 -0.36
CA VAL A 42 -37.99 2.72 -0.73
C VAL A 42 -37.50 3.36 -2.03
N GLU A 43 -38.35 3.50 -3.05
CA GLU A 43 -38.01 4.19 -4.30
C GLU A 43 -37.57 5.64 -4.04
N GLN A 44 -38.34 6.39 -3.26
CA GLN A 44 -38.01 7.78 -2.97
C GLN A 44 -36.70 7.92 -2.15
N LEU A 45 -36.46 7.02 -1.18
CA LEU A 45 -35.19 6.93 -0.45
C LEU A 45 -34.02 6.65 -1.39
N LEU A 46 -34.17 5.75 -2.38
CA LEU A 46 -33.14 5.52 -3.38
C LEU A 46 -32.87 6.76 -4.23
N ARG A 47 -33.91 7.48 -4.66
CA ARG A 47 -33.73 8.74 -5.43
C ARG A 47 -32.91 9.76 -4.66
N TYR A 48 -33.08 9.85 -3.34
CA TYR A 48 -32.22 10.69 -2.49
C TYR A 48 -30.75 10.23 -2.48
N VAL A 49 -30.48 8.94 -2.69
CA VAL A 49 -29.12 8.36 -2.67
C VAL A 49 -28.42 8.45 -4.02
N VAL A 50 -29.14 8.30 -5.15
CA VAL A 50 -28.53 8.15 -6.49
C VAL A 50 -28.81 9.26 -7.48
N GLU A 51 -29.77 10.15 -7.20
CA GLU A 51 -30.10 11.28 -8.10
C GLU A 51 -29.59 12.59 -7.51
N GLU A 52 -28.92 13.40 -8.35
CA GLU A 52 -28.53 14.75 -7.97
C GLU A 52 -29.79 15.60 -7.68
N PRO A 53 -29.74 16.46 -6.65
CA PRO A 53 -30.84 17.37 -6.37
C PRO A 53 -31.00 18.38 -7.52
N PRO A 54 -32.23 18.87 -7.79
CA PRO A 54 -32.46 19.99 -8.70
C PRO A 54 -31.61 21.22 -8.32
N GLU A 55 -31.25 22.07 -9.29
CA GLU A 55 -30.41 23.26 -9.04
C GLU A 55 -31.05 24.27 -8.06
N ASP A 56 -32.38 24.30 -7.98
CA ASP A 56 -33.18 25.15 -7.10
C ASP A 56 -33.59 24.46 -5.79
N ALA A 57 -33.05 23.28 -5.51
CA ALA A 57 -33.39 22.51 -4.33
C ALA A 57 -32.94 23.19 -3.03
N ASP A 58 -33.74 23.03 -1.97
CA ASP A 58 -33.40 23.54 -0.65
C ASP A 58 -32.24 22.76 0.01
N SER A 59 -31.67 23.31 1.09
CA SER A 59 -30.56 22.67 1.80
C SER A 59 -30.92 21.28 2.37
N LYS A 60 -32.21 21.01 2.63
CA LYS A 60 -32.65 19.71 3.14
C LYS A 60 -32.57 18.65 2.05
N ARG A 61 -33.03 18.97 0.84
CA ARG A 61 -32.97 18.12 -0.34
C ARG A 61 -31.54 17.87 -0.81
N VAL A 62 -30.65 18.85 -0.65
CA VAL A 62 -29.24 18.74 -1.05
C VAL A 62 -28.41 17.93 -0.04
N PHE A 63 -28.60 18.13 1.27
CA PHE A 63 -27.71 17.53 2.29
C PHE A 63 -28.40 16.59 3.28
N LYS A 64 -29.56 16.97 3.81
CA LYS A 64 -30.22 16.24 4.92
C LYS A 64 -30.86 14.94 4.44
N PHE A 65 -31.69 15.00 3.40
CA PHE A 65 -32.44 13.83 2.93
C PHE A 65 -31.55 12.74 2.32
N PRO A 66 -30.53 13.04 1.48
CA PRO A 66 -29.56 12.03 1.03
C PRO A 66 -28.85 11.33 2.18
N PHE A 67 -28.41 12.09 3.18
CA PHE A 67 -27.76 11.54 4.37
C PHE A 67 -28.69 10.60 5.14
N ILE A 68 -29.90 11.04 5.48
CA ILE A 68 -30.84 10.24 6.26
C ILE A 68 -31.30 9.01 5.47
N ALA A 69 -31.55 9.14 4.17
CA ALA A 69 -31.93 8.01 3.32
C ALA A 69 -30.84 6.93 3.28
N CYS A 70 -29.57 7.35 3.11
CA CYS A 70 -28.44 6.43 3.22
C CYS A 70 -28.40 5.76 4.60
N GLU A 71 -28.56 6.53 5.68
CA GLU A 71 -28.48 5.99 7.05
C GLU A 71 -29.63 5.02 7.36
N ILE A 72 -30.83 5.24 6.83
CA ILE A 72 -31.97 4.32 6.95
C ILE A 72 -31.65 2.96 6.31
N PHE A 73 -31.09 2.95 5.09
CA PHE A 73 -30.66 1.70 4.46
C PHE A 73 -29.55 1.01 5.28
N THR A 74 -28.59 1.77 5.81
CA THR A 74 -27.51 1.22 6.64
C THR A 74 -27.91 0.92 8.09
N CYS A 75 -29.19 1.11 8.47
CA CYS A 75 -29.72 0.56 9.73
C CYS A 75 -29.95 -0.96 9.65
N GLU A 76 -29.76 -1.56 8.47
CA GLU A 76 -29.80 -3.02 8.26
C GLU A 76 -31.15 -3.66 8.59
N ILE A 77 -32.23 -2.89 8.42
CA ILE A 77 -33.60 -3.35 8.67
C ILE A 77 -34.02 -4.31 7.56
N ASP A 78 -34.07 -5.61 7.89
CA ASP A 78 -34.26 -6.71 6.94
C ASP A 78 -35.43 -6.51 5.98
N VAL A 79 -36.56 -6.03 6.50
CA VAL A 79 -37.81 -5.87 5.73
C VAL A 79 -37.70 -4.77 4.66
N ILE A 80 -36.99 -3.68 4.96
CA ILE A 80 -36.75 -2.58 4.01
C ILE A 80 -35.78 -3.06 2.92
N LEU A 81 -34.68 -3.72 3.33
CA LEU A 81 -33.71 -4.29 2.39
C LEU A 81 -34.34 -5.36 1.50
N LYS A 82 -35.29 -6.13 2.04
CA LYS A 82 -36.05 -7.14 1.28
C LYS A 82 -36.88 -6.49 0.18
N THR A 83 -37.64 -5.42 0.48
CA THR A 83 -38.37 -4.66 -0.55
C THR A 83 -37.43 -4.18 -1.65
N LEU A 84 -36.25 -3.65 -1.28
CA LEU A 84 -35.26 -3.17 -2.24
C LEU A 84 -34.77 -4.27 -3.21
N VAL A 85 -34.41 -5.45 -2.70
CA VAL A 85 -33.78 -6.49 -3.52
C VAL A 85 -34.76 -7.43 -4.24
N GLU A 86 -36.03 -7.48 -3.81
CA GLU A 86 -37.06 -8.29 -4.48
C GLU A 86 -37.70 -7.58 -5.68
N GLU A 87 -37.60 -6.26 -5.75
CA GLU A 87 -38.14 -5.45 -6.83
C GLU A 87 -37.03 -5.08 -7.84
N GLU A 88 -37.06 -5.67 -9.03
CA GLU A 88 -36.05 -5.47 -10.08
C GLU A 88 -35.93 -3.99 -10.48
N GLU A 89 -37.04 -3.25 -10.52
CA GLU A 89 -37.04 -1.81 -10.84
C GLU A 89 -36.30 -0.96 -9.80
N LEU A 90 -36.34 -1.33 -8.52
CA LEU A 90 -35.62 -0.63 -7.46
C LEU A 90 -34.11 -0.92 -7.54
N MET A 91 -33.75 -2.16 -7.86
CA MET A 91 -32.36 -2.54 -8.13
C MET A 91 -31.82 -1.81 -9.37
N ASN A 92 -32.60 -1.72 -10.44
CA ASN A 92 -32.27 -0.94 -11.64
C ASN A 92 -32.09 0.54 -11.29
N LEU A 93 -32.95 1.11 -10.44
CA LEU A 93 -32.79 2.49 -9.97
C LEU A 93 -31.48 2.68 -9.19
N LEU A 94 -31.17 1.79 -8.24
CA LEU A 94 -29.93 1.85 -7.46
C LEU A 94 -28.70 1.80 -8.38
N PHE A 95 -28.63 0.83 -9.28
CA PHE A 95 -27.48 0.65 -10.18
C PHE A 95 -27.46 1.62 -11.35
N SER A 96 -28.56 2.33 -11.64
CA SER A 96 -28.57 3.43 -12.63
C SER A 96 -27.57 4.53 -12.28
N PHE A 97 -27.14 4.65 -11.02
CA PHE A 97 -26.07 5.54 -10.59
C PHE A 97 -24.79 5.36 -11.41
N LEU A 98 -24.51 4.16 -11.93
CA LEU A 98 -23.30 3.84 -12.68
C LEU A 98 -23.38 4.18 -14.18
N GLU A 99 -24.53 4.65 -14.66
CA GLU A 99 -24.74 4.95 -16.08
C GLU A 99 -23.82 6.10 -16.55
N PRO A 100 -23.11 5.98 -17.68
CA PRO A 100 -22.14 6.98 -18.14
C PRO A 100 -22.71 8.39 -18.36
N ASN A 101 -24.02 8.50 -18.60
CA ASN A 101 -24.69 9.76 -18.87
C ASN A 101 -25.10 10.52 -17.59
N ARG A 102 -24.81 9.97 -16.40
CA ARG A 102 -25.14 10.59 -15.12
C ARG A 102 -23.97 11.35 -14.51
N PRO A 103 -24.25 12.39 -13.71
CA PRO A 103 -23.26 12.99 -12.83
C PRO A 103 -22.90 12.02 -11.70
N HIS A 104 -21.61 11.97 -11.35
CA HIS A 104 -21.10 11.10 -10.29
C HIS A 104 -20.41 11.95 -9.22
N SER A 105 -21.19 12.68 -8.41
CA SER A 105 -20.60 13.43 -7.30
C SER A 105 -19.97 12.49 -6.27
N ALA A 106 -18.86 12.92 -5.65
CA ALA A 106 -18.18 12.13 -4.62
C ALA A 106 -19.09 11.83 -3.42
N LEU A 107 -20.03 12.74 -3.12
CA LEU A 107 -20.99 12.58 -2.02
C LEU A 107 -21.97 11.42 -2.31
N LEU A 108 -22.66 11.45 -3.45
CA LEU A 108 -23.62 10.41 -3.81
C LEU A 108 -22.93 9.07 -4.09
N ALA A 109 -21.72 9.08 -4.66
CA ALA A 109 -20.91 7.86 -4.80
C ALA A 109 -20.61 7.21 -3.44
N GLY A 110 -20.38 8.03 -2.40
CA GLY A 110 -20.23 7.56 -1.03
C GLY A 110 -21.50 6.91 -0.47
N TYR A 111 -22.67 7.52 -0.71
CA TYR A 111 -23.96 6.96 -0.28
C TYR A 111 -24.33 5.69 -1.05
N PHE A 112 -24.20 5.70 -2.39
CA PHE A 112 -24.36 4.52 -3.23
C PHE A 112 -23.48 3.38 -2.71
N SER A 113 -22.19 3.64 -2.48
CA SER A 113 -21.24 2.67 -1.97
C SER A 113 -21.70 2.09 -0.62
N LYS A 114 -22.06 2.94 0.35
CA LYS A 114 -22.57 2.50 1.65
C LYS A 114 -23.79 1.58 1.53
N VAL A 115 -24.77 1.95 0.69
CA VAL A 115 -25.99 1.15 0.50
C VAL A 115 -25.65 -0.19 -0.16
N VAL A 116 -24.85 -0.20 -1.23
CA VAL A 116 -24.46 -1.45 -1.91
C VAL A 116 -23.64 -2.34 -0.97
N VAL A 117 -22.68 -1.80 -0.21
CA VAL A 117 -21.91 -2.57 0.77
C VAL A 117 -22.82 -3.17 1.86
N CYS A 118 -23.80 -2.41 2.35
CA CYS A 118 -24.81 -2.93 3.28
C CYS A 118 -25.58 -4.11 2.67
N LEU A 119 -26.02 -4.00 1.41
CA LEU A 119 -26.69 -5.08 0.69
C LEU A 119 -25.76 -6.28 0.45
N MET A 120 -24.48 -6.06 0.18
CA MET A 120 -23.51 -7.15 0.05
C MET A 120 -23.31 -7.91 1.36
N LEU A 121 -23.41 -7.23 2.50
CA LEU A 121 -23.30 -7.85 3.83
C LEU A 121 -24.59 -8.57 4.26
N ARG A 122 -25.76 -7.99 3.97
CA ARG A 122 -27.06 -8.46 4.48
C ARG A 122 -27.90 -9.24 3.45
N LYS A 123 -27.68 -9.02 2.16
CA LYS A 123 -28.44 -9.56 1.01
C LYS A 123 -27.50 -9.99 -0.14
N THR A 124 -26.41 -10.68 0.20
CA THR A 124 -25.35 -11.08 -0.76
C THR A 124 -25.90 -11.85 -1.97
N VAL A 125 -26.74 -12.86 -1.75
CA VAL A 125 -27.25 -13.72 -2.83
C VAL A 125 -28.08 -12.93 -3.86
N PRO A 126 -29.10 -12.14 -3.48
CA PRO A 126 -29.81 -11.27 -4.42
C PRO A 126 -28.90 -10.32 -5.20
N ILE A 127 -27.92 -9.69 -4.54
CA ILE A 127 -26.97 -8.77 -5.18
C ILE A 127 -26.14 -9.50 -6.23
N MET A 128 -25.57 -10.65 -5.87
CA MET A 128 -24.74 -11.42 -6.81
C MET A 128 -25.55 -11.91 -8.00
N ASN A 129 -26.79 -12.38 -7.78
CA ASN A 129 -27.68 -12.78 -8.87
C ASN A 129 -27.99 -11.60 -9.80
N TYR A 130 -28.28 -10.42 -9.25
CA TYR A 130 -28.55 -9.23 -10.05
C TYR A 130 -27.37 -8.86 -10.94
N VAL A 131 -26.16 -8.82 -10.37
CA VAL A 131 -24.93 -8.44 -11.10
C VAL A 131 -24.55 -9.49 -12.16
N GLN A 132 -24.81 -10.78 -11.91
CA GLN A 132 -24.60 -11.84 -12.91
C GLN A 132 -25.49 -11.68 -14.15
N VAL A 133 -26.74 -11.25 -13.95
CA VAL A 133 -27.69 -10.97 -15.04
C VAL A 133 -27.31 -9.67 -15.77
N HIS A 134 -26.85 -8.65 -15.03
CA HIS A 134 -26.52 -7.32 -15.54
C HIS A 134 -24.99 -7.14 -15.65
N GLN A 135 -24.36 -7.82 -16.61
CA GLN A 135 -22.89 -7.82 -16.76
C GLN A 135 -22.28 -6.42 -17.00
N ASP A 136 -23.06 -5.47 -17.53
CA ASP A 136 -22.62 -4.08 -17.72
C ASP A 136 -22.28 -3.38 -16.41
N VAL A 137 -22.83 -3.82 -15.26
CA VAL A 137 -22.55 -3.23 -13.94
C VAL A 137 -21.05 -3.24 -13.64
N PHE A 138 -20.37 -4.37 -13.89
CA PHE A 138 -18.92 -4.45 -13.67
C PHE A 138 -18.15 -3.53 -14.60
N ARG A 139 -18.54 -3.46 -15.86
CA ARG A 139 -17.91 -2.56 -16.83
C ARG A 139 -18.05 -1.11 -16.39
N GLN A 140 -19.24 -0.69 -15.98
CA GLN A 140 -19.51 0.66 -15.51
C GLN A 140 -18.74 0.98 -14.22
N MET A 141 -18.66 0.04 -13.26
CA MET A 141 -17.82 0.21 -12.07
C MET A 141 -16.34 0.39 -12.43
N VAL A 142 -15.85 -0.37 -13.41
CA VAL A 142 -14.45 -0.24 -13.89
C VAL A 142 -14.25 1.09 -14.63
N ASP A 143 -15.24 1.56 -15.40
CA ASP A 143 -15.18 2.86 -16.05
C ASP A 143 -15.15 4.02 -15.04
N LEU A 144 -15.79 3.84 -13.89
CA LEU A 144 -15.83 4.79 -12.78
C LEU A 144 -14.80 4.51 -11.67
N ILE A 145 -13.83 3.62 -11.91
CA ILE A 145 -12.88 3.15 -10.88
C ILE A 145 -12.04 4.29 -10.27
N GLY A 146 -11.93 5.44 -10.94
CA GLY A 146 -11.29 6.64 -10.39
C GLY A 146 -11.98 7.21 -9.14
N ILE A 147 -13.26 6.88 -8.92
CA ILE A 147 -14.00 7.24 -7.71
C ILE A 147 -13.76 6.15 -6.66
N THR A 148 -13.06 6.50 -5.57
CA THR A 148 -12.67 5.55 -4.52
C THR A 148 -13.84 4.75 -3.96
N SER A 149 -15.00 5.39 -3.73
CA SER A 149 -16.21 4.70 -3.24
C SER A 149 -16.74 3.64 -4.20
N ILE A 150 -16.58 3.81 -5.51
CA ILE A 150 -16.94 2.80 -6.53
C ILE A 150 -15.92 1.68 -6.55
N MET A 151 -14.62 2.01 -6.54
CA MET A 151 -13.55 1.00 -6.42
C MET A 151 -13.75 0.13 -5.18
N GLU A 152 -14.16 0.71 -4.04
CA GLU A 152 -14.44 -0.02 -2.81
C GLU A 152 -15.58 -1.04 -2.92
N VAL A 153 -16.61 -0.74 -3.73
CA VAL A 153 -17.68 -1.69 -4.04
C VAL A 153 -17.12 -2.81 -4.91
N LEU A 154 -16.37 -2.45 -5.95
CA LEU A 154 -15.75 -3.41 -6.87
C LEU A 154 -14.83 -4.38 -6.11
N VAL A 155 -13.95 -3.86 -5.24
CA VAL A 155 -13.05 -4.64 -4.39
C VAL A 155 -13.82 -5.64 -3.53
N ARG A 156 -14.94 -5.24 -2.94
CA ARG A 156 -15.76 -6.16 -2.13
C ARG A 156 -16.44 -7.22 -2.99
N LEU A 157 -16.80 -6.91 -4.24
CA LEU A 157 -17.44 -7.87 -5.14
C LEU A 157 -16.45 -8.93 -5.64
N VAL A 158 -15.21 -8.52 -5.93
CA VAL A 158 -14.15 -9.41 -6.46
C VAL A 158 -13.30 -10.05 -5.37
N GLY A 159 -13.30 -9.47 -4.16
CA GLY A 159 -12.45 -9.85 -3.05
C GLY A 159 -13.20 -10.25 -1.77
N GLY A 160 -14.51 -10.52 -1.87
CA GLY A 160 -15.35 -10.96 -0.76
C GLY A 160 -14.79 -12.20 -0.06
N ASP A 161 -15.01 -12.29 1.25
CA ASP A 161 -14.52 -13.39 2.08
C ASP A 161 -15.10 -14.74 1.61
N ASP A 162 -14.25 -15.76 1.52
CA ASP A 162 -14.47 -17.07 0.86
C ASP A 162 -15.62 -17.92 1.43
N HIS A 163 -16.40 -17.42 2.40
CA HIS A 163 -17.21 -18.26 3.28
C HIS A 163 -18.68 -17.86 3.46
N VAL A 164 -19.19 -16.87 2.72
CA VAL A 164 -20.50 -16.27 3.08
C VAL A 164 -21.69 -16.86 2.31
N TYR A 165 -21.53 -17.50 1.14
CA TYR A 165 -22.70 -18.03 0.41
C TYR A 165 -22.45 -19.28 -0.45
N PRO A 166 -23.48 -20.16 -0.63
CA PRO A 166 -23.34 -21.52 -1.14
C PRO A 166 -22.88 -21.71 -2.60
N ASN A 167 -22.61 -20.66 -3.38
CA ASN A 167 -22.14 -20.74 -4.77
C ASN A 167 -20.90 -19.83 -5.05
N PHE A 168 -20.22 -19.34 -4.02
CA PHE A 168 -19.13 -18.35 -4.16
C PHE A 168 -18.05 -18.77 -5.17
N LEU A 169 -17.63 -20.04 -5.14
CA LEU A 169 -16.60 -20.57 -6.03
C LEU A 169 -17.00 -20.48 -7.52
N ASP A 170 -18.25 -20.82 -7.85
CA ASP A 170 -18.76 -20.76 -9.23
C ASP A 170 -18.85 -19.30 -9.71
N VAL A 171 -19.23 -18.38 -8.83
CA VAL A 171 -19.24 -16.94 -9.12
C VAL A 171 -17.82 -16.44 -9.39
N MET A 172 -16.84 -16.80 -8.56
CA MET A 172 -15.45 -16.38 -8.75
C MET A 172 -14.84 -16.98 -10.02
N GLN A 173 -15.21 -18.21 -10.38
CA GLN A 173 -14.83 -18.80 -11.65
C GLN A 173 -15.46 -18.05 -12.83
N TRP A 174 -16.75 -17.73 -12.76
CA TRP A 174 -17.42 -16.91 -13.78
C TRP A 174 -16.79 -15.52 -13.94
N LEU A 175 -16.43 -14.86 -12.84
CA LEU A 175 -15.70 -13.59 -12.88
C LEU A 175 -14.33 -13.74 -13.54
N ALA A 176 -13.62 -14.84 -13.26
CA ALA A 176 -12.35 -15.14 -13.91
C ALA A 176 -12.52 -15.42 -15.42
N ASP A 177 -13.60 -16.07 -15.83
CA ASP A 177 -13.87 -16.35 -17.24
C ASP A 177 -14.38 -15.11 -18.00
N SER A 178 -14.87 -14.09 -17.28
CA SER A 178 -15.26 -12.80 -17.83
C SER A 178 -14.05 -11.93 -18.24
N ASN A 179 -14.33 -10.81 -18.92
CA ASN A 179 -13.32 -9.80 -19.32
C ASN A 179 -12.97 -8.80 -18.18
N LEU A 180 -13.38 -9.07 -16.94
CA LEU A 180 -13.23 -8.13 -15.82
C LEU A 180 -11.77 -7.79 -15.52
N LEU A 181 -10.90 -8.80 -15.43
CA LEU A 181 -9.48 -8.59 -15.14
C LEU A 181 -8.81 -7.79 -16.24
N GLU A 182 -9.12 -8.09 -17.51
CA GLU A 182 -8.62 -7.36 -18.66
C GLU A 182 -9.01 -5.89 -18.58
N MET A 183 -10.28 -5.58 -18.28
CA MET A 183 -10.76 -4.20 -18.12
C MET A 183 -10.04 -3.45 -16.98
N ILE A 184 -9.82 -4.10 -15.82
CA ILE A 184 -9.12 -3.47 -14.69
C ILE A 184 -7.64 -3.25 -15.02
N VAL A 185 -6.98 -4.22 -15.65
CA VAL A 185 -5.57 -4.10 -16.05
C VAL A 185 -5.36 -3.01 -17.10
N ASP A 186 -6.31 -2.82 -18.02
CA ASP A 186 -6.27 -1.72 -18.98
C ASP A 186 -6.30 -0.33 -18.33
N LYS A 187 -6.86 -0.21 -17.12
CA LYS A 187 -6.84 1.04 -16.35
C LYS A 187 -5.45 1.37 -15.79
N LEU A 188 -4.46 0.49 -15.93
CA LEU A 188 -3.04 0.79 -15.65
C LEU A 188 -2.32 1.45 -16.83
N SER A 189 -2.97 1.56 -17.99
CA SER A 189 -2.42 2.22 -19.17
C SER A 189 -2.03 3.68 -18.87
N PRO A 190 -0.89 4.19 -19.37
CA PRO A 190 -0.46 5.59 -19.28
C PRO A 190 -1.49 6.65 -19.68
N SER A 191 -2.51 6.26 -20.45
CA SER A 191 -3.61 7.11 -20.86
C SER A 191 -4.56 7.48 -19.72
N CYS A 192 -4.54 6.72 -18.62
CA CYS A 192 -5.39 6.94 -17.46
C CYS A 192 -4.78 7.96 -16.48
N PRO A 193 -5.61 8.66 -15.68
CA PRO A 193 -5.12 9.57 -14.66
C PRO A 193 -4.59 8.84 -13.41
N PRO A 194 -3.78 9.50 -12.56
CA PRO A 194 -3.15 8.87 -11.40
C PRO A 194 -4.11 8.19 -10.42
N GLU A 195 -5.27 8.79 -10.15
CA GLU A 195 -6.30 8.24 -9.28
C GLU A 195 -6.89 6.92 -9.81
N VAL A 196 -7.03 6.79 -11.14
CA VAL A 196 -7.48 5.55 -11.78
C VAL A 196 -6.41 4.46 -11.66
N HIS A 197 -5.14 4.80 -11.89
CA HIS A 197 -4.04 3.85 -11.68
C HIS A 197 -3.99 3.33 -10.24
N ALA A 198 -4.12 4.23 -9.25
CA ALA A 198 -4.06 3.89 -7.84
C ALA A 198 -5.18 2.92 -7.45
N ASN A 199 -6.42 3.25 -7.84
CA ASN A 199 -7.60 2.44 -7.53
C ASN A 199 -7.62 1.10 -8.29
N ALA A 200 -7.17 1.08 -9.55
CA ALA A 200 -7.01 -0.17 -10.30
C ALA A 200 -5.96 -1.08 -9.67
N ALA A 201 -4.81 -0.53 -9.28
CA ALA A 201 -3.77 -1.30 -8.59
C ALA A 201 -4.23 -1.81 -7.23
N GLU A 202 -4.95 -1.03 -6.42
CA GLU A 202 -5.48 -1.53 -5.14
C GLU A 202 -6.48 -2.69 -5.36
N THR A 203 -7.30 -2.61 -6.41
CA THR A 203 -8.22 -3.69 -6.78
C THR A 203 -7.46 -4.95 -7.16
N LEU A 204 -6.46 -4.85 -8.04
CA LEU A 204 -5.64 -5.98 -8.46
C LEU A 204 -4.81 -6.56 -7.30
N CYS A 205 -4.20 -5.70 -6.48
CA CYS A 205 -3.49 -6.12 -5.28
C CYS A 205 -4.42 -6.89 -4.32
N THR A 206 -5.66 -6.44 -4.13
CA THR A 206 -6.63 -7.17 -3.30
C THR A 206 -6.93 -8.55 -3.87
N ILE A 207 -7.09 -8.68 -5.18
CA ILE A 207 -7.25 -9.97 -5.86
C ILE A 207 -6.04 -10.88 -5.60
N THR A 208 -4.81 -10.38 -5.72
CA THR A 208 -3.60 -11.18 -5.45
C THR A 208 -3.50 -11.65 -3.99
N ARG A 209 -4.01 -10.86 -3.05
CA ARG A 209 -4.00 -11.16 -1.60
C ARG A 209 -5.03 -12.23 -1.21
N ASN A 210 -6.01 -12.49 -2.06
CA ASN A 210 -7.01 -13.55 -1.89
C ASN A 210 -6.59 -14.82 -2.65
N SER A 211 -5.31 -15.17 -2.58
CA SER A 211 -4.79 -16.41 -3.14
C SER A 211 -4.94 -17.55 -2.12
N PRO A 212 -5.43 -18.74 -2.52
CA PRO A 212 -5.75 -19.16 -3.88
C PRO A 212 -7.19 -18.82 -4.31
N SER A 213 -7.35 -18.04 -5.39
CA SER A 213 -8.65 -17.83 -6.06
C SER A 213 -8.52 -17.93 -7.58
N ALA A 214 -9.63 -18.18 -8.28
CA ALA A 214 -9.66 -18.24 -9.75
C ALA A 214 -9.15 -16.94 -10.39
N LEU A 215 -9.54 -15.78 -9.82
CA LEU A 215 -9.07 -14.46 -10.25
C LEU A 215 -7.57 -14.27 -9.99
N ALA A 216 -7.07 -14.62 -8.80
CA ALA A 216 -5.63 -14.54 -8.49
C ALA A 216 -4.80 -15.44 -9.41
N THR A 217 -5.32 -16.63 -9.75
CA THR A 217 -4.67 -17.59 -10.65
C THR A 217 -4.60 -17.05 -12.08
N LYS A 218 -5.71 -16.52 -12.62
CA LYS A 218 -5.73 -15.89 -13.96
C LYS A 218 -4.82 -14.65 -14.01
N LEU A 219 -4.83 -13.82 -12.97
CA LEU A 219 -3.98 -12.62 -12.87
C LEU A 219 -2.48 -12.96 -12.81
N SER A 220 -2.11 -14.08 -12.20
CA SER A 220 -0.72 -14.56 -12.11
C SER A 220 -0.23 -15.22 -13.40
N SER A 221 -1.08 -15.37 -14.42
CA SER A 221 -0.69 -15.98 -15.69
C SER A 221 0.30 -15.10 -16.49
N PRO A 222 1.17 -15.71 -17.31
CA PRO A 222 2.21 -14.97 -18.03
C PRO A 222 1.69 -13.83 -18.92
N SER A 223 0.52 -13.97 -19.54
CA SER A 223 -0.07 -12.95 -20.41
C SER A 223 -0.47 -11.69 -19.62
N PHE A 224 -1.11 -11.86 -18.47
CA PHE A 224 -1.51 -10.77 -17.59
C PHE A 224 -0.30 -10.08 -16.97
N VAL A 225 0.65 -10.87 -16.49
CA VAL A 225 1.89 -10.34 -15.89
C VAL A 225 2.68 -9.52 -16.90
N ALA A 226 2.87 -10.04 -18.12
CA ALA A 226 3.57 -9.32 -19.18
C ALA A 226 2.86 -8.01 -19.56
N ARG A 227 1.51 -7.99 -19.54
CA ARG A 227 0.71 -6.79 -19.80
C ARG A 227 0.85 -5.74 -18.70
N ILE A 228 0.69 -6.14 -17.43
CA ILE A 228 0.83 -5.25 -16.26
C ILE A 228 2.24 -4.65 -16.22
N PHE A 229 3.26 -5.49 -16.34
CA PHE A 229 4.66 -5.05 -16.36
C PHE A 229 4.94 -4.18 -17.59
N GLY A 230 4.30 -4.48 -18.72
CA GLY A 230 4.34 -3.64 -19.93
C GLY A 230 3.88 -2.21 -19.67
N HIS A 231 2.71 -2.01 -19.05
CA HIS A 231 2.20 -0.69 -18.69
C HIS A 231 3.14 0.09 -17.75
N ALA A 232 3.95 -0.61 -16.94
CA ALA A 232 4.92 0.05 -16.07
C ALA A 232 6.04 0.77 -16.85
N LEU A 233 6.31 0.31 -18.08
CA LEU A 233 7.45 0.72 -18.89
C LEU A 233 7.05 1.60 -20.09
N GLU A 234 5.76 1.74 -20.34
CA GLU A 234 5.26 2.63 -21.39
C GLU A 234 5.53 4.11 -21.01
N ASP A 235 5.95 4.89 -22.01
CA ASP A 235 6.26 6.30 -21.80
C ASP A 235 4.99 7.09 -21.45
N SER A 236 5.11 7.90 -20.40
CA SER A 236 4.01 8.69 -19.87
C SER A 236 4.51 10.02 -19.32
N HIS A 237 3.65 11.04 -19.36
CA HIS A 237 3.89 12.31 -18.68
C HIS A 237 3.90 12.15 -17.15
N SER A 238 3.20 11.15 -16.62
CA SER A 238 3.10 10.86 -15.18
C SER A 238 3.65 9.47 -14.85
N LYS A 239 4.64 9.41 -13.96
CA LYS A 239 5.21 8.12 -13.48
C LYS A 239 4.28 7.32 -12.55
N SER A 240 2.98 7.68 -12.48
CA SER A 240 1.98 6.99 -11.67
C SER A 240 1.69 5.57 -12.17
N GLY A 241 1.52 5.36 -13.48
CA GLY A 241 1.31 4.03 -14.07
C GLY A 241 2.45 3.07 -13.70
N LEU A 242 3.70 3.51 -13.84
CA LEU A 242 4.88 2.77 -13.37
C LEU A 242 4.80 2.37 -11.90
N ILE A 243 4.49 3.32 -11.01
CA ILE A 243 4.44 3.05 -9.56
C ILE A 243 3.37 1.99 -9.24
N HIS A 244 2.19 2.12 -9.84
CA HIS A 244 1.04 1.28 -9.52
C HIS A 244 1.11 -0.09 -10.19
N SER A 245 1.57 -0.18 -11.45
CA SER A 245 1.84 -1.46 -12.10
C SER A 245 2.92 -2.26 -11.36
N LEU A 246 4.02 -1.62 -10.91
CA LEU A 246 5.02 -2.30 -10.09
C LEU A 246 4.48 -2.70 -8.71
N SER A 247 3.53 -1.94 -8.15
CA SER A 247 2.88 -2.34 -6.89
C SER A 247 2.06 -3.62 -7.06
N VAL A 248 1.37 -3.78 -8.19
CA VAL A 248 0.68 -5.04 -8.53
C VAL A 248 1.68 -6.18 -8.74
N CYS A 249 2.79 -5.94 -9.45
CA CYS A 249 3.85 -6.94 -9.62
C CYS A 249 4.46 -7.35 -8.27
N ILE A 250 4.73 -6.42 -7.37
CA ILE A 250 5.17 -6.73 -5.99
C ILE A 250 4.15 -7.59 -5.27
N SER A 251 2.85 -7.26 -5.38
CA SER A 251 1.77 -8.02 -4.75
C SER A 251 1.61 -9.43 -5.32
N LEU A 252 1.93 -9.65 -6.61
CA LEU A 252 1.98 -10.98 -7.23
C LEU A 252 3.17 -11.82 -6.72
N LEU A 253 4.31 -11.18 -6.46
CA LEU A 253 5.53 -11.83 -5.99
C LEU A 253 5.55 -12.07 -4.47
N ASP A 254 4.89 -11.20 -3.70
CA ASP A 254 4.78 -11.28 -2.25
C ASP A 254 3.41 -10.73 -1.77
N PRO A 255 2.34 -11.53 -1.86
CA PRO A 255 1.01 -11.12 -1.46
C PRO A 255 0.90 -10.70 0.01
N LYS A 256 1.73 -11.28 0.91
CA LYS A 256 1.65 -11.05 2.36
C LYS A 256 2.22 -9.70 2.76
N ARG A 257 3.35 -9.29 2.16
CA ARG A 257 3.92 -7.96 2.43
C ARG A 257 3.05 -6.82 1.92
N SER A 258 2.32 -7.04 0.82
CA SER A 258 1.34 -6.09 0.29
C SER A 258 0.15 -5.87 1.23
N ALA A 259 -0.23 -6.88 2.02
CA ALA A 259 -1.35 -6.79 2.98
C ALA A 259 -1.04 -5.88 4.19
N ILE A 260 0.23 -5.75 4.58
CA ILE A 260 0.68 -4.96 5.73
C ILE A 260 0.66 -3.45 5.44
N VAL A 261 0.69 -3.05 4.16
CA VAL A 261 0.87 -1.65 3.75
C VAL A 261 -0.45 -0.93 3.42
N SER A 262 -1.58 -1.64 3.28
CA SER A 262 -2.87 -1.02 2.91
C SER A 262 -3.68 -0.55 4.13
N PRO A 263 -3.92 0.77 4.32
CA PRO A 263 -4.68 1.29 5.47
C PRO A 263 -6.14 0.85 5.50
N LEU A 264 -6.72 0.53 4.34
CA LEU A 264 -8.16 0.28 4.18
C LEU A 264 -8.62 -1.05 4.82
N MET A 265 -7.68 -1.97 5.09
CA MET A 265 -7.96 -3.33 5.54
C MET A 265 -7.44 -3.65 6.95
N HIS A 266 -6.75 -2.70 7.61
CA HIS A 266 -6.28 -2.90 8.99
C HIS A 266 -7.41 -3.23 9.97
N SER A 267 -8.65 -2.82 9.67
CA SER A 267 -9.82 -3.10 10.51
C SER A 267 -10.44 -4.50 10.29
N PHE A 268 -10.05 -5.25 9.24
CA PHE A 268 -10.82 -6.41 8.78
C PHE A 268 -10.12 -7.78 8.85
N ARG A 269 -8.80 -7.86 9.08
CA ARG A 269 -8.07 -9.15 9.12
C ARG A 269 -7.19 -9.29 10.36
N HIS A 270 -7.80 -9.59 11.49
CA HIS A 270 -7.08 -9.93 12.74
C HIS A 270 -6.76 -11.42 12.90
N GLN A 271 -7.00 -12.30 11.90
CA GLN A 271 -7.06 -13.75 12.17
C GLN A 271 -6.24 -14.71 11.29
N HIS A 272 -5.47 -14.26 10.29
CA HIS A 272 -4.68 -15.20 9.46
C HIS A 272 -3.23 -14.72 9.26
N MET A 273 -2.43 -14.77 10.33
CA MET A 273 -1.01 -14.42 10.31
C MET A 273 -0.06 -15.63 10.12
N TYR A 274 -0.57 -16.87 10.14
CA TYR A 274 0.26 -18.09 10.21
C TYR A 274 -0.08 -19.16 9.15
N GLU A 275 -0.23 -18.78 7.88
CA GLU A 275 -0.20 -19.75 6.78
C GLU A 275 1.15 -19.74 6.05
N PRO A 276 1.63 -20.86 5.48
CA PRO A 276 2.86 -20.88 4.66
C PRO A 276 2.72 -20.00 3.41
N SER A 277 3.82 -19.44 2.88
CA SER A 277 3.78 -18.72 1.60
C SER A 277 3.61 -19.70 0.44
N ILE A 278 2.57 -19.52 -0.38
CA ILE A 278 2.42 -20.26 -1.64
C ILE A 278 3.64 -19.90 -2.52
N PRO A 279 4.38 -20.89 -3.04
CA PRO A 279 5.52 -20.61 -3.92
C PRO A 279 5.04 -19.91 -5.19
N VAL A 280 5.68 -18.80 -5.53
CA VAL A 280 5.40 -18.02 -6.75
C VAL A 280 5.68 -18.90 -7.98
N ASN A 281 4.76 -18.90 -8.95
CA ASN A 281 4.96 -19.63 -10.20
C ASN A 281 6.15 -19.04 -10.98
N SER A 282 7.13 -19.88 -11.33
CA SER A 282 8.29 -19.49 -12.14
C SER A 282 7.90 -18.87 -13.48
N GLU A 283 6.77 -19.28 -14.07
CA GLU A 283 6.25 -18.70 -15.31
C GLU A 283 5.84 -17.22 -15.16
N THR A 284 5.31 -16.84 -14.00
CA THR A 284 4.99 -15.44 -13.65
C THR A 284 6.26 -14.59 -13.68
N ILE A 285 7.36 -15.09 -13.12
CA ILE A 285 8.65 -14.38 -13.12
C ILE A 285 9.22 -14.30 -14.54
N ASN A 286 9.17 -15.41 -15.28
CA ASN A 286 9.67 -15.49 -16.65
C ASN A 286 8.97 -14.49 -17.59
N ALA A 287 7.71 -14.14 -17.33
CA ALA A 287 6.98 -13.15 -18.11
C ALA A 287 7.52 -11.71 -17.96
N MET A 288 8.19 -11.39 -16.85
CA MET A 288 8.77 -10.06 -16.59
C MET A 288 10.21 -9.92 -17.13
N LEU A 289 10.94 -11.03 -17.26
CA LEU A 289 12.37 -11.03 -17.63
C LEU A 289 12.70 -10.25 -18.92
N PRO A 290 11.94 -10.38 -20.04
CA PRO A 290 12.34 -9.77 -21.31
C PRO A 290 12.43 -8.24 -21.28
N LYS A 291 11.76 -7.60 -20.32
CA LYS A 291 11.73 -6.14 -20.17
C LYS A 291 12.41 -5.67 -18.89
N LEU A 292 13.10 -6.55 -18.17
CA LEU A 292 13.74 -6.21 -16.90
C LEU A 292 14.87 -5.18 -17.09
N GLY A 293 15.59 -5.27 -18.21
CA GLY A 293 16.62 -4.30 -18.60
C GLY A 293 16.08 -2.88 -18.81
N ASP A 294 14.81 -2.71 -19.16
CA ASP A 294 14.21 -1.36 -19.34
C ASP A 294 14.11 -0.61 -18.00
N LEU A 295 14.03 -1.32 -16.87
CA LEU A 295 14.07 -0.70 -15.54
C LEU A 295 15.40 0.00 -15.27
N LEU A 296 16.51 -0.50 -15.81
CA LEU A 296 17.82 0.15 -15.68
C LEU A 296 17.81 1.54 -16.29
N MET A 297 17.18 1.69 -17.47
CA MET A 297 17.05 2.99 -18.14
C MET A 297 16.27 3.99 -17.28
N LEU A 298 15.28 3.52 -16.52
CA LEU A 298 14.47 4.35 -15.63
C LEU A 298 15.19 4.69 -14.31
N LEU A 299 16.14 3.86 -13.87
CA LEU A 299 17.02 4.13 -12.72
C LEU A 299 18.14 5.13 -13.04
N ASN A 300 18.40 5.41 -14.32
CA ASN A 300 19.32 6.47 -14.71
C ASN A 300 18.71 7.85 -14.42
N VAL A 301 19.56 8.72 -13.87
CA VAL A 301 19.19 10.06 -13.37
C VAL A 301 19.76 11.20 -14.22
N SER A 302 20.62 10.87 -15.18
CA SER A 302 21.39 11.84 -15.98
C SER A 302 20.55 12.79 -16.84
N SER A 303 19.31 12.41 -17.19
CA SER A 303 18.40 13.19 -18.03
C SER A 303 17.37 14.01 -17.24
N ASP A 304 17.36 13.92 -15.91
CA ASP A 304 16.37 14.61 -15.07
C ASP A 304 17.00 15.86 -14.44
N GLU A 305 16.50 17.02 -14.84
CA GLU A 305 17.04 18.33 -14.45
C GLU A 305 16.37 18.92 -13.21
N LYS A 306 15.45 18.19 -12.57
CA LYS A 306 14.72 18.70 -11.39
C LYS A 306 15.69 18.98 -10.25
N ILE A 307 15.48 20.09 -9.54
CA ILE A 307 16.26 20.45 -8.36
C ILE A 307 15.34 20.49 -7.16
N LEU A 308 15.74 19.82 -6.07
CA LEU A 308 15.05 19.88 -4.78
C LEU A 308 16.01 20.43 -3.71
N PRO A 309 15.78 21.64 -3.19
CA PRO A 309 16.56 22.16 -2.08
C PRO A 309 16.27 21.37 -0.79
N THR A 310 17.30 21.13 0.01
CA THR A 310 17.23 20.40 1.29
C THR A 310 17.99 21.17 2.38
N THR A 311 17.90 20.70 3.63
CA THR A 311 18.63 21.31 4.75
C THR A 311 20.15 21.13 4.64
N TYR A 312 20.60 20.05 4.01
CA TYR A 312 22.02 19.73 3.78
C TYR A 312 22.58 20.31 2.48
N GLY A 313 21.73 20.77 1.56
CA GLY A 313 22.13 21.31 0.26
C GLY A 313 21.03 21.17 -0.78
N GLU A 314 21.28 20.39 -1.82
CA GLU A 314 20.31 20.16 -2.89
C GLU A 314 20.43 18.75 -3.49
N LEU A 315 19.33 18.29 -4.08
CA LEU A 315 19.25 17.08 -4.89
C LEU A 315 18.99 17.45 -6.34
N ARG A 316 19.86 16.98 -7.25
CA ARG A 316 19.81 17.26 -8.69
C ARG A 316 20.16 16.00 -9.51
N PRO A 317 19.19 15.15 -9.85
CA PRO A 317 17.78 15.19 -9.45
C PRO A 317 17.51 14.55 -8.09
N PRO A 318 16.33 14.78 -7.48
CA PRO A 318 15.83 13.87 -6.45
C PRO A 318 15.52 12.50 -7.05
N LEU A 319 15.83 11.41 -6.32
CA LEU A 319 15.56 10.03 -6.74
C LEU A 319 14.12 9.83 -7.24
N GLY A 320 13.15 10.35 -6.48
CA GLY A 320 11.73 10.27 -6.79
C GLY A 320 11.08 8.93 -6.41
N LYS A 321 9.75 8.97 -6.19
CA LYS A 321 8.96 7.80 -5.77
C LYS A 321 9.00 6.64 -6.77
N HIS A 322 9.08 6.95 -8.06
CA HIS A 322 9.10 5.95 -9.13
C HIS A 322 10.38 5.12 -9.13
N ARG A 323 11.57 5.74 -9.02
CA ARG A 323 12.84 5.00 -8.92
C ARG A 323 12.92 4.21 -7.61
N LEU A 324 12.44 4.78 -6.51
CA LEU A 324 12.36 4.05 -5.25
C LEU A 324 11.49 2.79 -5.38
N LYS A 325 10.34 2.88 -6.07
CA LYS A 325 9.45 1.74 -6.34
C LYS A 325 10.11 0.68 -7.23
N ILE A 326 10.95 1.07 -8.19
CA ILE A 326 11.76 0.13 -8.98
C ILE A 326 12.73 -0.64 -8.09
N VAL A 327 13.46 0.06 -7.20
CA VAL A 327 14.40 -0.58 -6.28
C VAL A 327 13.67 -1.51 -5.30
N GLU A 328 12.49 -1.11 -4.81
CA GLU A 328 11.62 -1.98 -4.00
C GLU A 328 11.21 -3.26 -4.76
N PHE A 329 10.78 -3.13 -6.02
CA PHE A 329 10.42 -4.28 -6.85
C PHE A 329 11.60 -5.24 -7.04
N ILE A 330 12.80 -4.73 -7.34
CA ILE A 330 14.03 -5.53 -7.48
C ILE A 330 14.35 -6.27 -6.17
N ALA A 331 14.20 -5.60 -5.02
CA ALA A 331 14.41 -6.22 -3.71
C ALA A 331 13.46 -7.41 -3.48
N VAL A 332 12.19 -7.26 -3.84
CA VAL A 332 11.20 -8.35 -3.73
C VAL A 332 11.54 -9.49 -4.71
N LEU A 333 11.88 -9.17 -5.95
CA LEU A 333 12.22 -10.15 -6.99
C LEU A 333 13.43 -11.02 -6.60
N LEU A 334 14.49 -10.41 -6.06
CA LEU A 334 15.70 -11.15 -5.66
C LEU A 334 15.49 -12.04 -4.45
N ARG A 335 14.64 -11.63 -3.50
CA ARG A 335 14.33 -12.41 -2.30
C ARG A 335 13.61 -13.72 -2.61
N ILE A 336 12.88 -13.79 -3.72
CA ILE A 336 12.26 -15.05 -4.18
C ILE A 336 13.32 -16.10 -4.53
N GLY A 337 14.54 -15.68 -4.89
CA GLY A 337 15.63 -16.60 -5.21
C GLY A 337 15.49 -17.29 -6.57
N ASN A 338 14.76 -16.69 -7.52
CA ASN A 338 14.66 -17.22 -8.87
C ASN A 338 15.97 -17.01 -9.66
N GLU A 339 16.58 -18.11 -10.10
CA GLU A 339 17.90 -18.09 -10.77
C GLU A 339 17.91 -17.30 -12.10
N ALA A 340 16.82 -17.39 -12.88
CA ALA A 340 16.73 -16.70 -14.16
C ALA A 340 16.66 -15.17 -13.97
N ALA A 341 15.87 -14.71 -12.99
CA ALA A 341 15.81 -13.30 -12.61
C ALA A 341 17.15 -12.77 -12.08
N GLN A 342 17.81 -13.55 -11.21
CA GLN A 342 19.14 -13.21 -10.70
C GLN A 342 20.15 -13.04 -11.84
N LYS A 343 20.19 -13.99 -12.77
CA LYS A 343 21.09 -13.94 -13.93
C LYS A 343 20.83 -12.72 -14.82
N GLU A 344 19.56 -12.40 -15.07
CA GLU A 344 19.19 -11.24 -15.89
C GLU A 344 19.59 -9.91 -15.22
N LEU A 345 19.39 -9.78 -13.91
CA LEU A 345 19.78 -8.57 -13.16
C LEU A 345 21.30 -8.35 -13.12
N VAL A 346 22.08 -9.43 -13.10
CA VAL A 346 23.54 -9.40 -13.24
C VAL A 346 23.94 -8.96 -14.65
N ASN A 347 23.40 -9.62 -15.68
CA ASN A 347 23.74 -9.34 -17.08
C ASN A 347 23.40 -7.91 -17.51
N THR A 348 22.30 -7.37 -17.01
CA THR A 348 21.86 -6.01 -17.32
C THR A 348 22.68 -4.94 -16.58
N GLY A 349 23.45 -5.29 -15.53
CA GLY A 349 24.12 -4.32 -14.67
C GLY A 349 23.17 -3.58 -13.73
N THR A 350 21.96 -4.12 -13.51
CA THR A 350 20.95 -3.50 -12.64
C THR A 350 21.41 -3.48 -11.18
N ILE A 351 22.07 -4.55 -10.71
CA ILE A 351 22.60 -4.64 -9.35
C ILE A 351 23.63 -3.53 -9.09
N GLN A 352 24.58 -3.35 -10.01
CA GLN A 352 25.56 -2.26 -9.98
C GLN A 352 24.89 -0.90 -9.82
N ARG A 353 23.92 -0.58 -10.70
CA ARG A 353 23.24 0.73 -10.67
C ARG A 353 22.54 1.00 -9.35
N VAL A 354 21.87 -0.02 -8.79
CA VAL A 354 21.19 0.09 -7.50
C VAL A 354 22.17 0.33 -6.35
N ILE A 355 23.34 -0.31 -6.39
CA ILE A 355 24.43 -0.06 -5.43
C ILE A 355 24.98 1.36 -5.61
N ASP A 356 25.16 1.86 -6.84
CA ASP A 356 25.60 3.24 -7.07
C ASP A 356 24.62 4.25 -6.48
N LEU A 357 23.32 4.04 -6.66
CA LEU A 357 22.26 4.86 -6.05
C LEU A 357 22.37 4.94 -4.52
N PHE A 358 22.80 3.87 -3.84
CA PHE A 358 22.99 3.86 -2.38
C PHE A 358 24.00 4.91 -1.92
N PHE A 359 25.06 5.12 -2.70
CA PHE A 359 26.11 6.10 -2.40
C PHE A 359 25.78 7.50 -2.96
N GLU A 360 25.11 7.56 -4.12
CA GLU A 360 24.66 8.83 -4.74
C GLU A 360 23.60 9.56 -3.89
N TYR A 361 22.80 8.82 -3.10
CA TYR A 361 21.75 9.36 -2.23
C TYR A 361 21.99 8.98 -0.76
N PRO A 362 23.03 9.54 -0.11
CA PRO A 362 23.48 9.11 1.23
C PRO A 362 22.52 9.46 2.37
N TYR A 363 21.41 10.16 2.12
CA TYR A 363 20.40 10.52 3.12
C TYR A 363 19.02 9.90 2.86
N ASN A 364 18.93 8.94 1.94
CA ASN A 364 17.67 8.28 1.61
C ASN A 364 17.54 6.91 2.32
N ASN A 365 17.04 6.93 3.56
CA ASN A 365 16.91 5.72 4.38
C ASN A 365 16.00 4.65 3.75
N ALA A 366 14.95 5.05 3.03
CA ALA A 366 14.06 4.11 2.35
C ALA A 366 14.78 3.37 1.21
N LEU A 367 15.56 4.11 0.41
CA LEU A 367 16.44 3.51 -0.59
C LEU A 367 17.42 2.54 0.07
N HIS A 368 18.13 2.98 1.11
CA HIS A 368 19.14 2.14 1.78
C HIS A 368 18.56 0.88 2.41
N HIS A 369 17.31 0.93 2.88
CA HIS A 369 16.60 -0.25 3.34
C HIS A 369 16.41 -1.27 2.21
N HIS A 370 15.93 -0.84 1.05
CA HIS A 370 15.73 -1.74 -0.10
C HIS A 370 17.06 -2.24 -0.69
N VAL A 371 18.06 -1.36 -0.86
CA VAL A 371 19.38 -1.77 -1.35
C VAL A 371 20.07 -2.72 -0.37
N GLY A 372 19.93 -2.48 0.94
CA GLY A 372 20.39 -3.41 1.97
C GLY A 372 19.75 -4.79 1.77
N SER A 373 18.42 -4.86 1.60
CA SER A 373 17.74 -6.13 1.31
C SER A 373 18.26 -6.80 0.05
N ILE A 374 18.52 -6.05 -1.02
CA ILE A 374 19.09 -6.57 -2.28
C ILE A 374 20.46 -7.19 -2.03
N ILE A 375 21.36 -6.46 -1.37
CA ILE A 375 22.71 -6.94 -1.03
C ILE A 375 22.62 -8.23 -0.21
N LEU A 376 21.75 -8.27 0.80
CA LEU A 376 21.58 -9.46 1.63
C LEU A 376 21.04 -10.66 0.83
N SER A 377 20.02 -10.45 0.01
CA SER A 377 19.48 -11.52 -0.85
C SER A 377 20.50 -12.05 -1.87
N CYS A 378 21.41 -11.19 -2.36
CA CYS A 378 22.52 -11.62 -3.19
C CYS A 378 23.53 -12.47 -2.41
N LEU A 379 23.94 -12.03 -1.21
CA LEU A 379 24.92 -12.75 -0.37
C LEU A 379 24.38 -14.08 0.17
N GLU A 380 23.08 -14.17 0.45
CA GLU A 380 22.40 -15.39 0.91
C GLU A 380 21.99 -16.31 -0.27
N SER A 381 22.22 -15.88 -1.51
CA SER A 381 21.91 -16.69 -2.69
C SER A 381 22.81 -17.92 -2.78
N LYS A 382 22.24 -19.00 -3.34
CA LYS A 382 22.99 -20.22 -3.69
C LYS A 382 23.74 -20.08 -5.01
N ASN A 383 23.52 -19.01 -5.75
CA ASN A 383 24.14 -18.77 -7.05
C ASN A 383 25.47 -18.04 -6.87
N ASP A 384 26.59 -18.74 -7.04
CA ASP A 384 27.92 -18.16 -6.90
C ASP A 384 28.14 -16.93 -7.83
N ALA A 385 27.53 -16.91 -9.01
CA ALA A 385 27.73 -15.83 -9.98
C ALA A 385 27.20 -14.47 -9.48
N ILE A 386 26.10 -14.44 -8.70
CA ILE A 386 25.57 -13.18 -8.17
C ILE A 386 26.41 -12.68 -6.99
N VAL A 387 26.99 -13.60 -6.20
CA VAL A 387 27.90 -13.27 -5.10
C VAL A 387 29.21 -12.71 -5.67
N ASP A 388 29.78 -13.37 -6.67
CA ASP A 388 31.00 -12.93 -7.35
C ASP A 388 30.78 -11.55 -8.02
N HIS A 389 29.65 -11.35 -8.72
CA HIS A 389 29.28 -10.05 -9.30
C HIS A 389 29.17 -8.94 -8.23
N LEU A 390 28.56 -9.24 -7.08
CA LEU A 390 28.41 -8.26 -5.99
C LEU A 390 29.75 -7.87 -5.35
N LEU A 391 30.63 -8.84 -5.13
CA LEU A 391 31.89 -8.62 -4.41
C LEU A 391 33.02 -8.12 -5.32
N GLN A 392 33.09 -8.61 -6.56
CA GLN A 392 34.18 -8.32 -7.49
C GLN A 392 33.80 -7.23 -8.49
N GLU A 393 32.73 -7.43 -9.28
CA GLU A 393 32.36 -6.47 -10.33
C GLU A 393 31.77 -5.19 -9.74
N CYS A 394 30.95 -5.31 -8.69
CA CYS A 394 30.36 -4.16 -8.02
C CYS A 394 31.27 -3.45 -7.01
N ASP A 395 32.40 -4.07 -6.68
CA ASP A 395 33.37 -3.63 -5.67
C ASP A 395 32.69 -3.10 -4.39
N LEU A 396 31.73 -3.88 -3.87
CA LEU A 396 30.94 -3.45 -2.70
C LEU A 396 31.85 -3.14 -1.50
N ILE A 397 32.85 -3.99 -1.27
CA ILE A 397 33.82 -3.85 -0.19
C ILE A 397 34.65 -2.58 -0.39
N GLY A 398 35.20 -2.33 -1.59
CA GLY A 398 35.97 -1.13 -1.87
C GLY A 398 35.15 0.15 -1.69
N LYS A 399 33.89 0.17 -2.12
CA LYS A 399 32.98 1.30 -1.92
C LYS A 399 32.69 1.60 -0.45
N PHE A 400 32.53 0.57 0.39
CA PHE A 400 32.37 0.75 1.84
C PHE A 400 33.61 1.39 2.46
N LEU A 401 34.80 0.87 2.13
CA LEU A 401 36.07 1.41 2.61
C LEU A 401 36.30 2.86 2.14
N GLN A 402 35.99 3.16 0.87
CA GLN A 402 36.13 4.50 0.31
C GLN A 402 35.19 5.51 0.99
N THR A 403 33.93 5.12 1.23
CA THR A 403 32.94 5.96 1.92
C THR A 403 33.37 6.24 3.36
N ASP A 404 34.00 5.25 4.01
CA ASP A 404 34.46 5.42 5.38
C ASP A 404 35.73 6.29 5.49
N LYS A 405 36.65 6.15 4.53
CA LYS A 405 37.84 7.00 4.39
C LYS A 405 37.46 8.47 4.15
N ASN A 406 36.39 8.72 3.41
CA ASN A 406 35.87 10.06 3.11
C ASN A 406 34.42 10.20 3.57
N PRO A 407 34.15 10.29 4.90
CA PRO A 407 32.80 10.20 5.45
C PRO A 407 31.97 11.47 5.26
N VAL A 408 32.40 12.39 4.40
CA VAL A 408 31.80 13.71 4.20
C VAL A 408 31.23 13.78 2.79
N LEU A 409 30.06 14.42 2.64
CA LEU A 409 29.41 14.58 1.35
C LEU A 409 30.34 15.27 0.34
N SER A 410 30.53 14.66 -0.83
CA SER A 410 31.36 15.21 -1.89
C SER A 410 30.70 16.43 -2.54
N GLY A 411 31.48 17.48 -2.77
CA GLY A 411 31.07 18.64 -3.57
C GLY A 411 31.25 18.46 -5.09
N ASP A 412 31.37 17.21 -5.58
CA ASP A 412 31.52 16.93 -7.01
C ASP A 412 30.20 17.25 -7.74
N SER A 413 30.26 18.16 -8.72
CA SER A 413 29.10 18.61 -9.50
C SER A 413 28.42 17.51 -10.29
N ASN A 414 29.08 16.36 -10.48
CA ASN A 414 28.53 15.21 -11.21
C ASN A 414 27.64 14.30 -10.34
N GLN A 415 27.58 14.54 -9.02
CA GLN A 415 26.80 13.73 -8.09
C GLN A 415 25.38 14.28 -7.89
N PRO A 416 24.36 13.42 -7.73
CA PRO A 416 22.98 13.87 -7.51
C PRO A 416 22.77 14.61 -6.17
N THR A 417 23.60 14.33 -5.15
CA THR A 417 23.48 14.95 -3.83
C THR A 417 24.62 15.93 -3.59
N LEU A 418 24.29 17.21 -3.44
CA LEU A 418 25.27 18.29 -3.28
C LEU A 418 25.13 18.98 -1.91
N PRO A 419 26.26 19.35 -1.26
CA PRO A 419 26.24 20.14 -0.03
C PRO A 419 25.81 21.58 -0.29
N ALA A 420 25.23 22.22 0.72
CA ALA A 420 24.88 23.64 0.65
C ALA A 420 26.13 24.52 0.42
N ALA A 421 26.05 25.43 -0.56
CA ALA A 421 27.13 26.35 -0.87
C ALA A 421 27.52 27.20 0.36
N GLY A 422 28.84 27.27 0.64
CA GLY A 422 29.38 28.06 1.74
C GLY A 422 29.20 27.45 3.14
N LYS A 423 28.69 26.23 3.27
CA LYS A 423 28.62 25.49 4.55
C LYS A 423 29.58 24.31 4.56
N CYS A 424 29.98 23.88 5.77
CA CYS A 424 30.71 22.62 5.92
C CYS A 424 29.84 21.45 5.45
N ALA A 425 30.39 20.61 4.58
CA ALA A 425 29.69 19.45 4.07
C ALA A 425 29.35 18.48 5.23
N PRO A 426 28.09 18.01 5.33
CA PRO A 426 27.70 17.10 6.38
C PRO A 426 28.29 15.71 6.18
N ARG A 427 28.34 14.94 7.28
CA ARG A 427 28.70 13.51 7.23
C ARG A 427 27.66 12.75 6.40
N VAL A 428 28.06 11.75 5.63
CA VAL A 428 27.13 10.88 4.89
C VAL A 428 26.24 10.05 5.84
N GLY A 429 24.96 9.90 5.51
CA GLY A 429 23.95 9.25 6.36
C GLY A 429 23.88 7.71 6.23
N ASN A 430 24.48 7.15 5.18
CA ASN A 430 24.43 5.71 4.87
C ASN A 430 25.39 4.85 5.71
N ILE A 431 26.24 5.44 6.55
CA ILE A 431 27.25 4.72 7.35
C ILE A 431 26.62 3.66 8.27
N GLY A 432 25.48 3.94 8.91
CA GLY A 432 24.82 2.95 9.77
C GLY A 432 24.35 1.71 8.99
N HIS A 433 23.91 1.91 7.75
CA HIS A 433 23.58 0.79 6.85
C HIS A 433 24.83 0.02 6.45
N ILE A 434 25.94 0.70 6.16
CA ILE A 434 27.23 0.06 5.88
C ILE A 434 27.67 -0.80 7.06
N THR A 435 27.66 -0.28 8.29
CA THR A 435 27.99 -1.06 9.51
C THR A 435 27.15 -2.33 9.60
N ARG A 436 25.83 -2.22 9.42
CA ARG A 436 24.91 -3.37 9.49
C ARG A 436 25.19 -4.41 8.39
N ILE A 437 25.41 -3.96 7.15
CA ILE A 437 25.70 -4.86 6.02
C ILE A 437 27.06 -5.53 6.22
N SER A 438 28.09 -4.80 6.64
CA SER A 438 29.42 -5.35 6.93
C SER A 438 29.38 -6.42 8.01
N ASN A 439 28.60 -6.22 9.08
CA ASN A 439 28.41 -7.26 10.10
C ASN A 439 27.76 -8.52 9.53
N LYS A 440 26.79 -8.38 8.63
CA LYS A 440 26.14 -9.52 7.96
C LYS A 440 27.08 -10.23 6.97
N ILE A 441 27.92 -9.49 6.25
CA ILE A 441 28.98 -10.03 5.41
C ILE A 441 29.93 -10.91 6.22
N LEU A 442 30.36 -10.46 7.41
CA LEU A 442 31.20 -11.26 8.32
C LEU A 442 30.49 -12.51 8.83
N GLN A 443 29.20 -12.39 9.18
CA GLN A 443 28.40 -13.53 9.59
C GLN A 443 28.31 -14.59 8.47
N LEU A 444 28.03 -14.16 7.25
CA LEU A 444 27.91 -15.07 6.09
C LEU A 444 29.27 -15.60 5.63
N GLY A 445 30.36 -14.86 5.82
CA GLY A 445 31.72 -15.35 5.58
C GLY A 445 32.08 -16.57 6.45
N SER A 446 31.52 -16.67 7.66
CA SER A 446 31.75 -17.84 8.52
C SER A 446 31.18 -19.15 7.97
N SER A 447 30.15 -19.07 7.11
CA SER A 447 29.48 -20.22 6.52
C SER A 447 29.73 -20.37 5.01
N ASN A 448 30.18 -19.32 4.32
CA ASN A 448 30.44 -19.32 2.88
C ASN A 448 31.91 -19.00 2.58
N SER A 449 32.65 -20.00 2.06
CA SER A 449 34.08 -19.91 1.78
C SER A 449 34.46 -18.86 0.73
N ARG A 450 33.57 -18.53 -0.22
CA ARG A 450 33.82 -17.50 -1.25
C ARG A 450 33.77 -16.10 -0.69
N ILE A 451 32.76 -15.83 0.14
CA ILE A 451 32.63 -14.56 0.86
C ILE A 451 33.86 -14.40 1.76
N GLN A 452 34.23 -15.45 2.48
CA GLN A 452 35.42 -15.45 3.32
C GLN A 452 36.72 -15.19 2.55
N ALA A 453 36.91 -15.81 1.39
CA ALA A 453 38.08 -15.59 0.54
C ALA A 453 38.16 -14.13 0.07
N SER A 454 37.05 -13.59 -0.42
CA SER A 454 36.98 -12.19 -0.90
C SER A 454 37.33 -11.17 0.19
N ILE A 455 36.88 -11.44 1.43
CA ILE A 455 37.21 -10.63 2.61
C ILE A 455 38.68 -10.76 3.00
N GLN A 456 39.22 -11.97 3.02
CA GLN A 456 40.60 -12.23 3.43
C GLN A 456 41.63 -11.68 2.44
N GLU A 457 41.31 -11.68 1.14
CA GLU A 457 42.16 -11.11 0.09
C GLU A 457 42.29 -9.59 0.21
N ASN A 458 41.32 -8.91 0.82
CA ASN A 458 41.34 -7.46 0.99
C ASN A 458 41.99 -7.06 2.33
N SER A 459 43.28 -6.70 2.29
CA SER A 459 44.04 -6.27 3.48
C SER A 459 43.44 -5.03 4.15
N GLU A 460 42.95 -4.07 3.37
CA GLU A 460 42.32 -2.85 3.90
C GLU A 460 41.03 -3.17 4.66
N TRP A 461 40.25 -4.14 4.19
CA TRP A 461 39.06 -4.59 4.90
C TRP A 461 39.40 -5.18 6.26
N ASN A 462 40.43 -6.02 6.36
CA ASN A 462 40.83 -6.61 7.63
C ASN A 462 41.26 -5.54 8.64
N GLU A 463 42.03 -4.54 8.20
CA GLU A 463 42.41 -3.41 9.04
C GLU A 463 41.18 -2.60 9.48
N TRP A 464 40.29 -2.27 8.55
CA TRP A 464 39.06 -1.53 8.83
C TRP A 464 38.12 -2.30 9.78
N GLN A 465 38.00 -3.62 9.59
CA GLN A 465 37.21 -4.48 10.45
C GLN A 465 37.71 -4.41 11.90
N THR A 466 39.02 -4.58 12.11
CA THR A 466 39.62 -4.58 13.45
C THR A 466 39.58 -3.21 14.10
N ASN A 467 39.92 -2.15 13.36
CA ASN A 467 40.12 -0.83 13.95
C ASN A 467 38.86 0.03 13.99
N ILE A 468 37.95 -0.14 13.03
CA ILE A 468 36.78 0.74 12.87
C ILE A 468 35.47 0.01 13.17
N LEU A 469 35.21 -1.12 12.52
CA LEU A 469 33.93 -1.81 12.65
C LEU A 469 33.72 -2.36 14.07
N GLN A 470 34.76 -2.98 14.66
CA GLN A 470 34.68 -3.48 16.04
C GLN A 470 34.46 -2.37 17.06
N GLU A 471 35.12 -1.22 16.91
CA GLU A 471 34.92 -0.06 17.78
C GLU A 471 33.49 0.47 17.67
N ARG A 472 32.98 0.63 16.43
CA ARG A 472 31.58 1.04 16.19
C ARG A 472 30.59 0.09 16.82
N ASN A 473 30.77 -1.21 16.62
CA ASN A 473 29.91 -2.23 17.24
C ASN A 473 29.97 -2.14 18.77
N ALA A 474 31.12 -1.83 19.36
CA ALA A 474 31.24 -1.65 20.81
C ALA A 474 30.49 -0.41 21.30
N VAL A 475 30.53 0.70 20.56
CA VAL A 475 29.79 1.94 20.86
C VAL A 475 28.29 1.77 20.64
N GLU A 476 27.86 1.08 19.59
CA GLU A 476 26.44 0.84 19.26
C GLU A 476 25.80 -0.24 20.13
N ASN A 477 26.60 -1.02 20.87
CA ASN A 477 26.10 -2.06 21.76
C ASN A 477 25.44 -1.45 23.01
N VAL A 478 24.10 -1.39 22.98
CA VAL A 478 23.26 -0.84 24.05
C VAL A 478 23.50 -1.53 25.41
N TYR A 479 23.91 -2.80 25.44
CA TYR A 479 24.24 -3.51 26.68
C TYR A 479 25.54 -3.01 27.34
N ARG A 480 26.35 -2.24 26.63
CA ARG A 480 27.60 -1.64 27.12
C ARG A 480 27.45 -0.16 27.47
N TRP A 481 26.27 0.43 27.28
CA TRP A 481 26.06 1.84 27.57
C TRP A 481 26.05 2.07 29.08
N ALA A 482 26.94 2.96 29.55
CA ALA A 482 27.04 3.32 30.97
C ALA A 482 25.73 3.91 31.53
N CYS A 483 24.89 4.51 30.67
CA CYS A 483 23.58 5.03 31.04
C CYS A 483 22.46 3.97 31.09
N GLY A 484 22.76 2.70 30.77
CA GLY A 484 21.75 1.65 30.59
C GLY A 484 20.94 1.83 29.30
N ARG A 485 20.14 0.81 28.96
CA ARG A 485 19.17 0.89 27.84
C ARG A 485 18.10 1.94 28.22
N PRO A 486 17.76 2.89 27.34
CA PRO A 486 16.57 3.72 27.53
C PRO A 486 15.39 2.79 27.74
N THR A 487 14.78 2.84 28.92
CA THR A 487 13.67 1.95 29.29
C THR A 487 12.49 2.26 28.37
N ALA A 488 12.31 1.48 27.30
CA ALA A 488 10.97 1.30 26.75
C ALA A 488 10.21 0.55 27.85
N PHE A 489 9.38 1.27 28.60
CA PHE A 489 8.52 0.68 29.60
C PHE A 489 7.67 -0.39 28.89
N GLN A 490 7.85 -1.64 29.33
CA GLN A 490 7.27 -2.90 28.82
C GLN A 490 8.05 -3.60 27.70
N ASP A 491 9.15 -4.26 28.05
CA ASP A 491 9.60 -5.46 27.33
C ASP A 491 9.50 -6.63 28.31
N ARG A 492 8.41 -7.40 28.21
CA ARG A 492 8.30 -8.71 28.87
C ARG A 492 9.36 -9.61 28.26
N THR A 493 10.19 -10.18 29.11
CA THR A 493 11.07 -11.33 28.87
C THR A 493 10.57 -12.25 27.75
N ARG A 494 11.25 -12.22 26.60
CA ARG A 494 11.29 -13.36 25.68
C ARG A 494 12.60 -13.33 24.89
N ASP A 495 13.45 -14.30 25.19
CA ASP A 495 14.66 -14.62 24.44
C ASP A 495 14.32 -15.16 23.05
N SER A 496 15.22 -14.86 22.11
CA SER A 496 15.65 -15.63 20.92
C SER A 496 14.60 -16.02 19.86
N ASP A 497 14.86 -15.50 18.65
CA ASP A 497 14.52 -16.07 17.34
C ASP A 497 13.03 -16.15 16.97
N GLU A 498 12.50 -15.07 16.41
CA GLU A 498 11.71 -15.04 15.16
C GLU A 498 11.32 -13.57 14.85
N ASP A 499 11.60 -13.13 13.62
CA ASP A 499 11.35 -11.77 13.14
C ASP A 499 9.84 -11.52 12.99
N ASP A 500 9.20 -11.04 14.05
CA ASP A 500 7.91 -10.35 13.96
C ASP A 500 8.13 -8.84 13.76
N LEU A 501 7.87 -8.42 12.53
CA LEU A 501 7.53 -7.06 12.11
C LEU A 501 6.28 -6.57 12.87
N HIS A 502 6.43 -6.25 14.14
CA HIS A 502 5.37 -5.55 14.87
C HIS A 502 5.89 -4.28 15.53
N ASP A 503 5.25 -3.19 15.07
CA ASP A 503 4.94 -2.00 15.84
C ASP A 503 6.13 -1.12 16.27
N ARG A 504 6.58 -0.29 15.32
CA ARG A 504 7.30 0.95 15.67
C ARG A 504 6.80 2.10 14.80
N ASP A 505 5.51 2.39 14.92
CA ASP A 505 5.08 3.76 14.72
C ASP A 505 5.62 4.60 15.88
N TYR A 506 6.36 5.64 15.51
CA TYR A 506 6.76 6.71 16.41
C TYR A 506 5.49 7.35 16.95
N ASP A 507 5.11 6.99 18.18
CA ASP A 507 3.97 7.59 18.86
C ASP A 507 4.27 9.07 19.18
N VAL A 508 3.87 9.95 18.25
CA VAL A 508 3.98 11.41 18.37
C VAL A 508 3.18 11.92 19.59
N ALA A 509 2.18 11.17 20.07
CA ALA A 509 1.44 11.52 21.28
C ALA A 509 2.27 11.28 22.56
N ALA A 510 3.16 10.27 22.56
CA ALA A 510 4.09 10.05 23.66
C ALA A 510 5.17 11.15 23.75
N LEU A 511 5.62 11.70 22.61
CA LEU A 511 6.57 12.82 22.59
C LEU A 511 5.93 14.13 23.08
N ALA A 512 4.66 14.36 22.74
CA ALA A 512 3.89 15.52 23.23
C ALA A 512 3.67 15.48 24.75
N ASN A 513 3.37 14.29 25.31
CA ASN A 513 3.24 14.12 26.75
C ASN A 513 4.57 14.33 27.49
N ASN A 514 5.70 13.87 26.93
CA ASN A 514 7.02 14.10 27.53
C ASN A 514 7.44 15.58 27.55
N LEU A 515 7.09 16.37 26.53
CA LEU A 515 7.34 17.82 26.53
C LEU A 515 6.52 18.53 27.61
N SER A 516 5.27 18.12 27.83
CA SER A 516 4.42 18.72 28.88
C SER A 516 4.93 18.41 30.30
N GLN A 517 5.48 17.22 30.54
CA GLN A 517 6.09 16.86 31.82
C GLN A 517 7.42 17.57 32.07
N ALA A 518 8.23 17.80 31.03
CA ALA A 518 9.51 18.53 31.15
C ALA A 518 9.32 20.01 31.57
N PHE A 519 8.20 20.65 31.25
CA PHE A 519 7.90 22.03 31.69
C PHE A 519 7.32 22.11 33.11
N SER A 520 6.88 20.99 33.69
CA SER A 520 6.31 20.96 35.05
C SER A 520 7.35 20.89 36.17
N TYR A 521 8.59 20.50 35.86
CA TYR A 521 9.65 20.28 36.86
C TYR A 521 10.56 21.48 37.15
N LYS A 522 10.11 22.71 36.87
CA LYS A 522 10.88 23.94 37.20
C LYS A 522 10.09 25.09 37.84
N ILE A 523 8.90 24.86 38.40
CA ILE A 523 8.10 25.94 38.99
C ILE A 523 7.88 25.82 40.50
N TYR A 524 8.09 24.66 41.14
CA TYR A 524 8.04 24.58 42.61
C TYR A 524 9.09 23.64 43.18
N GLY A 525 10.17 24.23 43.68
CA GLY A 525 11.12 23.65 44.62
C GLY A 525 11.46 24.71 45.66
N ASN A 526 10.65 24.76 46.72
CA ASN A 526 10.99 25.32 48.03
C ASN A 526 12.22 24.53 48.54
N ASP A 527 13.25 25.11 49.15
CA ASP A 527 13.25 25.68 50.50
C ASP A 527 14.55 26.46 50.82
N ASP A 528 14.36 27.50 51.64
CA ASP A 528 15.13 27.90 52.83
C ASP A 528 16.37 28.82 52.83
N ASN A 529 16.14 29.93 53.57
CA ASN A 529 16.99 30.66 54.55
C ASN A 529 18.08 31.64 54.07
N GLU A 530 17.84 32.95 54.28
CA GLU A 530 18.49 33.78 55.32
C GLU A 530 18.07 35.28 55.20
N GLU A 531 17.85 35.89 56.38
CA GLU A 531 17.49 37.30 56.73
C GLU A 531 16.06 37.82 56.53
#